data_AF-A0A9K3M528-F1
#
_entry.id   AF-A0A9K3M528-F1
#
_cell.length_a   1.000
_cell.length_b   1.000
_cell.length_c   1.000
_cell.angle_alpha   90.00
_cell.angle_beta   90.00
_cell.angle_gamma   90.00
#
_symmetry.space_group_name_H-M   'P 1'
#
loop_
_entity.id
_entity.type
_entity.pdbx_description
1 polymer ?
#
loop_
_entity_poly.entity_id
_entity_poly.type
_entity_poly.pdbx_seq_one_letter_code
_entity_poly.pdbx_strand_id
1 'polypeptide(L)'
;MAERKIRRSASGAAAPISNNNNKGSNHVADVSEKHEKNAVSKSKIAASRRRKRFHLTQSSSTKVSTTTNNGAGGSSSSSYPLLLFVFAMTLVLADFIYLYRLSSQALMDDPKHTSTLKATYLSRVAGSGTSSIGGVGGNSTIFSPGVAKQQHIREGHVRVQKRPPPLPDDHQAMEEMHHQHQMEVQQKLYPPNQLPDMLQHQALDIGYHNLNDKGPILDILQQAGLLIQELDQETIDLLPTWSQVQQLYGTEPRIIGLETCAAFRDSVDPRIRFFGVAGTFNSGTNLVAELMSKNCQITERMEVFGNESKGIRWQVPWGKHYPASFRGQHGTRTDKDVPYQNSLPLVSIREPYMWLQSMCRHHYEMRWPHDESHCPNIIATEEEIRDFPWLSSLYLDPHNKTRERMEYLVPINIKFQDRRIIYKSLPHFWSEWYHLYLDADYPRIMVRFEDLLFYGKEVTEKLCECGGGVPRPDRPNNRFVHISESAKLGTRAHGNQKTNLLGAIIKYGKLDHRLKNMTDSDIQAARKYFDDEVMTIFGYHHPEAGDS
;
A
#
# COMPACT_ATOMS: atom_id res chain seq x y z
N MET A 1 32.19 -17.03 14.79
CA MET A 1 32.45 -16.16 15.96
C MET A 1 33.63 -15.23 15.65
N ALA A 2 33.42 -13.92 15.68
CA ALA A 2 34.50 -12.91 15.65
C ALA A 2 33.93 -11.57 16.14
N GLU A 3 34.28 -11.10 17.34
CA GLU A 3 33.77 -9.84 17.88
C GLU A 3 34.48 -8.62 17.26
N ARG A 4 33.72 -7.66 16.70
CA ARG A 4 34.23 -6.31 16.42
C ARG A 4 33.84 -5.35 17.53
N LYS A 5 34.74 -5.15 18.50
CA LYS A 5 34.63 -4.10 19.52
C LYS A 5 34.73 -2.71 18.88
N ILE A 6 33.63 -1.97 18.87
CA ILE A 6 33.61 -0.55 18.50
C ILE A 6 34.28 0.25 19.62
N ARG A 7 35.44 0.86 19.33
CA ARG A 7 36.08 1.84 20.23
C ARG A 7 35.38 3.20 20.08
N ARG A 8 34.70 3.67 21.13
CA ARG A 8 34.40 5.11 21.28
C ARG A 8 35.67 5.82 21.75
N SER A 9 36.18 6.77 20.96
CA SER A 9 37.20 7.73 21.38
C SER A 9 36.58 8.82 22.25
N ALA A 10 37.29 9.26 23.29
CA ALA A 10 36.81 10.28 24.22
C ALA A 10 37.85 11.39 24.45
N SER A 11 37.38 12.63 24.36
CA SER A 11 38.02 13.90 24.72
C SER A 11 36.87 14.88 25.00
N GLY A 12 36.82 15.68 26.07
CA GLY A 12 37.94 16.25 26.84
C GLY A 12 38.29 17.62 26.24
N ALA A 13 38.18 18.75 26.95
CA ALA A 13 37.72 19.00 28.32
C ALA A 13 37.04 20.38 28.43
N ALA A 14 36.50 20.73 29.61
CA ALA A 14 35.70 21.95 29.81
C ALA A 14 36.51 23.16 30.32
N ALA A 15 36.05 24.37 30.00
CA ALA A 15 36.43 25.63 30.64
C ALA A 15 35.18 26.55 30.75
N PRO A 16 35.04 27.40 31.78
CA PRO A 16 33.79 28.10 32.08
C PRO A 16 33.68 29.49 31.43
N ILE A 17 32.45 29.97 31.24
CA ILE A 17 32.12 31.37 30.95
C ILE A 17 31.23 31.91 32.07
N SER A 18 31.47 33.17 32.46
CA SER A 18 30.95 33.79 33.68
C SER A 18 29.48 34.23 33.61
N ASN A 19 28.76 34.10 34.73
CA ASN A 19 27.63 34.97 35.03
C ASN A 19 28.05 36.44 34.89
N ASN A 20 27.18 37.28 34.32
CA ASN A 20 27.18 38.70 34.65
C ASN A 20 25.75 39.24 34.71
N ASN A 21 25.38 39.81 35.85
CA ASN A 21 24.10 40.50 36.00
C ASN A 21 24.19 41.87 35.37
N ASN A 22 23.12 42.36 34.74
CA ASN A 22 22.82 43.77 34.88
C ASN A 22 21.31 44.07 34.89
N LYS A 23 20.91 45.06 35.68
CA LYS A 23 19.54 45.56 35.76
C LYS A 23 19.40 46.80 34.88
N GLY A 24 18.32 46.89 34.11
CA GLY A 24 17.95 48.09 33.36
C GLY A 24 16.45 48.32 33.46
N SER A 25 16.04 49.36 34.18
CA SER A 25 14.64 49.78 34.32
C SER A 25 14.33 50.93 33.37
N ASN A 26 13.15 50.91 32.74
CA ASN A 26 12.26 52.03 32.40
C ASN A 26 11.03 51.42 31.69
N HIS A 27 9.78 51.43 32.20
CA HIS A 27 8.86 52.55 32.48
C HIS A 27 8.57 53.46 31.26
N VAL A 28 7.35 53.39 30.70
CA VAL A 28 6.31 54.47 30.69
C VAL A 28 5.10 54.10 29.79
N ALA A 29 3.90 54.50 30.23
CA ALA A 29 2.62 54.71 29.51
C ALA A 29 2.12 53.73 28.42
N ASP A 30 1.20 52.86 28.82
CA ASP A 30 -0.24 52.94 28.49
C ASP A 30 -0.71 53.99 27.44
N VAL A 31 -1.39 53.51 26.39
CA VAL A 31 -2.52 54.20 25.73
C VAL A 31 -3.56 53.14 25.33
N SER A 32 -4.81 53.28 25.77
CA SER A 32 -5.93 52.49 25.28
C SER A 32 -6.62 53.15 24.09
N GLU A 33 -7.13 52.38 23.13
CA GLU A 33 -8.44 52.70 22.56
C GLU A 33 -9.22 51.45 22.08
N LYS A 34 -10.45 51.69 21.61
CA LYS A 34 -11.55 50.71 21.46
C LYS A 34 -12.02 50.63 19.99
N HIS A 35 -13.13 49.91 19.78
CA HIS A 35 -14.05 50.02 18.63
C HIS A 35 -13.52 49.43 17.29
N GLU A 36 -14.33 48.80 16.43
CA GLU A 36 -15.70 48.28 16.62
C GLU A 36 -15.96 47.05 15.72
N LYS A 37 -17.09 46.37 15.95
CA LYS A 37 -17.69 45.46 14.96
C LYS A 37 -18.26 46.28 13.80
N ASN A 38 -18.21 45.75 12.59
CA ASN A 38 -19.41 45.70 11.74
C ASN A 38 -19.26 44.71 10.58
N ALA A 39 -20.40 44.36 9.98
CA ALA A 39 -20.51 43.40 8.89
C ALA A 39 -21.43 43.92 7.78
N VAL A 40 -21.50 43.16 6.68
CA VAL A 40 -22.46 43.32 5.57
C VAL A 40 -22.25 44.54 4.66
N SER A 41 -21.80 44.26 3.43
CA SER A 41 -22.46 44.81 2.23
C SER A 41 -22.27 43.87 1.04
N LYS A 42 -23.32 43.70 0.22
CA LYS A 42 -23.25 43.10 -1.11
C LYS A 42 -23.57 44.20 -2.12
N SER A 43 -22.72 44.40 -3.13
CA SER A 43 -23.05 45.18 -4.33
C SER A 43 -23.01 44.30 -5.58
N LYS A 44 -23.47 44.83 -6.71
CA LYS A 44 -23.89 44.08 -7.90
C LYS A 44 -23.29 44.68 -9.18
N ILE A 45 -23.04 43.80 -10.16
CA ILE A 45 -23.12 44.03 -11.61
C ILE A 45 -22.21 45.13 -12.21
N ALA A 46 -21.27 44.71 -13.04
CA ALA A 46 -21.07 45.27 -14.38
C ALA A 46 -20.41 44.22 -15.28
N ALA A 47 -20.69 44.24 -16.59
CA ALA A 47 -20.12 43.29 -17.55
C ALA A 47 -19.29 44.03 -18.61
N SER A 48 -18.26 43.37 -19.14
CA SER A 48 -17.62 43.80 -20.38
C SER A 48 -17.24 42.59 -21.24
N ARG A 49 -17.54 42.69 -22.54
CA ARG A 49 -17.25 41.66 -23.55
C ARG A 49 -15.91 41.97 -24.22
N ARG A 50 -15.10 40.95 -24.52
CA ARG A 50 -14.19 41.01 -25.68
C ARG A 50 -13.97 39.66 -26.35
N ARG A 51 -14.44 39.54 -27.58
CA ARG A 51 -14.06 38.47 -28.52
C ARG A 51 -12.78 38.87 -29.27
N LYS A 52 -11.85 37.93 -29.46
CA LYS A 52 -10.97 37.84 -30.64
C LYS A 52 -11.12 36.38 -31.11
N ARG A 53 -11.74 36.10 -32.26
CA ARG A 53 -11.16 36.15 -33.62
C ARG A 53 -9.85 35.38 -33.71
N PHE A 54 -9.95 34.09 -34.02
CA PHE A 54 -8.93 33.39 -34.81
C PHE A 54 -8.92 33.95 -36.24
N HIS A 55 -7.75 33.95 -36.88
CA HIS A 55 -7.64 34.00 -38.34
C HIS A 55 -7.43 32.58 -38.86
N LEU A 56 -8.20 32.18 -39.87
CA LEU A 56 -7.79 31.13 -40.79
C LEU A 56 -7.33 31.80 -42.08
N THR A 57 -6.17 31.39 -42.58
CA THR A 57 -5.70 31.68 -43.93
C THR A 57 -6.25 30.62 -44.89
N GLN A 58 -6.82 31.05 -46.01
CA GLN A 58 -7.15 30.18 -47.13
C GLN A 58 -5.97 30.19 -48.12
N SER A 59 -5.65 29.02 -48.67
CA SER A 59 -4.90 28.90 -49.93
C SER A 59 -5.85 28.47 -51.05
N SER A 60 -5.49 28.75 -52.29
CA SER A 60 -6.44 28.83 -53.40
C SER A 60 -6.33 27.69 -54.43
N SER A 61 -7.49 27.19 -54.82
CA SER A 61 -7.85 26.78 -56.20
C SER A 61 -6.92 25.84 -56.99
N THR A 62 -7.46 24.66 -57.32
CA THR A 62 -7.59 24.30 -58.75
C THR A 62 -8.89 23.51 -59.01
N LYS A 63 -9.42 23.56 -60.23
CA LYS A 63 -10.69 22.95 -60.65
C LYS A 63 -10.45 21.63 -61.40
N VAL A 64 -11.47 20.75 -61.44
CA VAL A 64 -11.89 19.97 -62.63
C VAL A 64 -13.32 19.43 -62.40
N SER A 65 -14.13 19.30 -63.46
CA SER A 65 -15.49 18.68 -63.46
C SER A 65 -15.40 17.14 -63.57
N THR A 66 -16.42 16.27 -63.53
CA THR A 66 -17.90 16.33 -63.68
C THR A 66 -18.47 15.13 -62.83
N THR A 67 -19.71 14.62 -62.79
CA THR A 67 -20.95 14.65 -63.60
C THR A 67 -22.17 14.37 -62.66
N THR A 68 -23.39 14.56 -63.15
CA THR A 68 -24.67 14.19 -62.50
C THR A 68 -25.07 12.72 -62.71
N ASN A 69 -25.88 12.15 -61.79
CA ASN A 69 -27.06 11.37 -62.20
C ASN A 69 -28.11 11.21 -61.09
N ASN A 70 -29.37 10.96 -61.50
CA ASN A 70 -30.52 10.75 -60.61
C ASN A 70 -30.81 9.25 -60.37
N GLY A 71 -31.53 8.94 -59.29
CA GLY A 71 -32.13 7.63 -59.06
C GLY A 71 -33.05 7.63 -57.83
N ALA A 72 -34.29 7.16 -57.97
CA ALA A 72 -35.29 7.15 -56.90
C ALA A 72 -36.19 5.92 -56.98
N GLY A 73 -36.67 5.45 -55.82
CA GLY A 73 -37.66 4.38 -55.69
C GLY A 73 -37.12 3.10 -55.03
N GLY A 74 -37.91 2.54 -54.11
CA GLY A 74 -37.61 1.31 -53.36
C GLY A 74 -38.29 1.35 -51.99
N SER A 75 -39.13 0.37 -51.65
CA SER A 75 -40.05 0.43 -50.51
C SER A 75 -40.04 -0.84 -49.64
N SER A 76 -40.52 -0.70 -48.40
CA SER A 76 -40.72 -1.75 -47.37
C SER A 76 -39.41 -2.37 -46.81
N SER A 77 -39.34 -2.83 -45.56
CA SER A 77 -40.42 -3.43 -44.74
C SER A 77 -40.21 -3.30 -43.21
N SER A 78 -41.20 -3.78 -42.45
CA SER A 78 -41.33 -3.74 -40.98
C SER A 78 -40.13 -4.29 -40.18
N SER A 79 -39.73 -3.62 -39.09
CA SER A 79 -38.78 -4.13 -38.08
C SER A 79 -38.87 -3.46 -36.69
N TYR A 80 -40.09 -3.17 -36.20
CA TYR A 80 -40.27 -2.45 -34.92
C TYR A 80 -40.45 -3.24 -33.60
N PRO A 81 -40.72 -4.56 -33.53
CA PRO A 81 -40.97 -5.21 -32.23
C PRO A 81 -39.71 -5.43 -31.39
N LEU A 82 -38.54 -5.63 -32.02
CA LEU A 82 -37.32 -6.04 -31.32
C LEU A 82 -36.71 -4.92 -30.47
N LEU A 83 -36.73 -3.67 -30.97
CA LEU A 83 -36.10 -2.54 -30.28
C LEU A 83 -36.77 -2.22 -28.94
N LEU A 84 -38.11 -2.30 -28.89
CA LEU A 84 -38.90 -2.11 -27.67
C LEU A 84 -38.62 -3.20 -26.62
N PHE A 85 -38.43 -4.45 -27.04
CA PHE A 85 -38.10 -5.56 -26.14
C PHE A 85 -36.70 -5.41 -25.54
N VAL A 86 -35.70 -5.04 -26.35
CA VAL A 86 -34.33 -4.77 -25.87
C VAL A 86 -34.31 -3.61 -24.87
N PHE A 87 -35.03 -2.51 -25.15
CA PHE A 87 -35.07 -1.34 -24.27
C PHE A 87 -35.75 -1.64 -22.92
N ALA A 88 -36.83 -2.45 -22.92
CA ALA A 88 -37.48 -2.91 -21.70
C ALA A 88 -36.56 -3.79 -20.85
N MET A 89 -35.83 -4.73 -21.48
CA MET A 89 -34.90 -5.62 -20.78
C MET A 89 -33.70 -4.86 -20.17
N THR A 90 -33.15 -3.86 -20.86
CA THR A 90 -32.04 -3.07 -20.30
C THR A 90 -32.43 -2.25 -19.06
N LEU A 91 -33.67 -1.76 -18.97
CA LEU A 91 -34.16 -1.04 -17.79
C LEU A 91 -34.34 -1.99 -16.58
N VAL A 92 -34.95 -3.16 -16.79
CA VAL A 92 -35.11 -4.17 -15.72
C VAL A 92 -33.75 -4.67 -15.23
N LEU A 93 -32.76 -4.86 -16.11
CA LEU A 93 -31.41 -5.26 -15.71
C LEU A 93 -30.70 -4.16 -14.89
N ALA A 94 -30.91 -2.89 -15.24
CA ALA A 94 -30.36 -1.75 -14.50
C ALA A 94 -30.92 -1.65 -13.07
N ASP A 95 -32.24 -1.80 -12.90
CA ASP A 95 -32.88 -1.81 -11.57
C ASP A 95 -32.39 -3.00 -10.72
N PHE A 96 -32.21 -4.18 -11.31
CA PHE A 96 -31.66 -5.36 -10.60
C PHE A 96 -30.23 -5.11 -10.10
N ILE A 97 -29.38 -4.52 -10.95
CA ILE A 97 -27.98 -4.17 -10.60
C ILE A 97 -27.95 -3.07 -9.52
N TYR A 98 -28.88 -2.12 -9.54
CA TYR A 98 -28.99 -1.06 -8.55
C TYR A 98 -29.44 -1.59 -7.17
N LEU A 99 -30.48 -2.44 -7.13
CA LEU A 99 -30.99 -3.05 -5.90
C LEU A 99 -30.01 -4.06 -5.29
N TYR A 100 -29.24 -4.78 -6.11
CA TYR A 100 -28.15 -5.64 -5.63
C TYR A 100 -27.02 -4.82 -4.95
N ARG A 101 -26.67 -3.66 -5.50
CA ARG A 101 -25.70 -2.75 -4.85
C ARG A 101 -26.22 -2.16 -3.54
N LEU A 102 -27.48 -1.74 -3.47
CA LEU A 102 -28.09 -1.21 -2.24
C LEU A 102 -28.18 -2.27 -1.13
N SER A 103 -28.54 -3.50 -1.46
CA SER A 103 -28.65 -4.60 -0.48
C SER A 103 -27.30 -5.09 0.04
N SER A 104 -26.26 -5.16 -0.80
CA SER A 104 -24.90 -5.51 -0.35
C SER A 104 -24.29 -4.49 0.62
N GLN A 105 -24.66 -3.21 0.52
CA GLN A 105 -24.22 -2.16 1.47
C GLN A 105 -24.91 -2.26 2.84
N ALA A 106 -26.10 -2.85 2.92
CA ALA A 106 -26.86 -2.99 4.18
C ALA A 106 -26.32 -4.11 5.11
N LEU A 107 -25.27 -4.83 4.71
CA LEU A 107 -24.77 -6.04 5.39
C LEU A 107 -23.36 -5.89 6.00
N MET A 108 -22.77 -4.69 5.96
CA MET A 108 -21.39 -4.41 6.39
C MET A 108 -21.23 -3.33 7.46
N ASP A 109 -22.33 -2.78 7.99
CA ASP A 109 -22.34 -1.78 9.08
C ASP A 109 -23.25 -2.24 10.25
N ASP A 110 -22.78 -3.19 11.09
CA ASP A 110 -23.32 -3.36 12.45
C ASP A 110 -22.23 -3.21 13.53
N PRO A 111 -22.10 -2.02 14.15
CA PRO A 111 -21.16 -1.78 15.24
C PRO A 111 -21.46 -2.52 16.55
N LYS A 112 -22.67 -3.09 16.73
CA LYS A 112 -23.21 -3.42 18.07
C LYS A 112 -22.46 -4.54 18.79
N HIS A 113 -21.82 -5.46 18.07
CA HIS A 113 -21.20 -6.64 18.67
C HIS A 113 -19.94 -6.35 19.50
N THR A 114 -19.32 -5.17 19.36
CA THR A 114 -18.12 -4.77 20.11
C THR A 114 -18.39 -4.22 21.51
N SER A 115 -19.66 -3.91 21.84
CA SER A 115 -20.02 -3.35 23.15
C SER A 115 -20.03 -4.42 24.25
N THR A 116 -20.61 -5.59 23.98
CA THR A 116 -20.80 -6.69 24.94
C THR A 116 -19.48 -7.26 25.46
N LEU A 117 -18.45 -7.34 24.60
CA LEU A 117 -17.12 -7.85 24.97
C LEU A 117 -16.36 -6.97 25.98
N LYS A 118 -16.69 -5.66 26.09
CA LYS A 118 -16.04 -4.78 27.06
C LYS A 118 -16.43 -5.07 28.51
N ALA A 119 -17.60 -5.65 28.76
CA ALA A 119 -18.08 -5.93 30.12
C ALA A 119 -17.34 -7.12 30.76
N THR A 120 -17.11 -8.20 30.01
CA THR A 120 -16.58 -9.47 30.55
C THR A 120 -15.11 -9.38 30.95
N TYR A 121 -14.32 -8.53 30.28
CA TYR A 121 -12.88 -8.42 30.54
C TYR A 121 -12.55 -7.66 31.83
N LEU A 122 -13.21 -6.51 32.07
CA LEU A 122 -12.92 -5.66 33.23
C LEU A 122 -13.38 -6.29 34.57
N SER A 123 -14.39 -7.17 34.53
CA SER A 123 -14.90 -7.88 35.72
C SER A 123 -13.95 -8.97 36.26
N ARG A 124 -12.88 -9.34 35.55
CA ARG A 124 -11.95 -10.42 35.94
C ARG A 124 -10.57 -9.96 36.44
N VAL A 125 -10.29 -8.65 36.47
CA VAL A 125 -8.96 -8.13 36.90
C VAL A 125 -9.03 -7.39 38.25
N ALA A 126 -10.20 -6.87 38.64
CA ALA A 126 -10.43 -6.23 39.94
C ALA A 126 -10.68 -7.28 41.04
N GLY A 127 -9.68 -8.11 41.36
CA GLY A 127 -9.88 -9.33 42.14
C GLY A 127 -8.77 -9.78 43.10
N SER A 128 -7.79 -8.92 43.45
CA SER A 128 -6.79 -9.28 44.47
C SER A 128 -6.11 -8.06 45.12
N GLY A 129 -5.86 -8.14 46.44
CA GLY A 129 -4.77 -7.39 47.08
C GLY A 129 -5.09 -6.08 47.81
N THR A 130 -5.74 -6.15 48.97
CA THR A 130 -5.31 -5.37 50.15
C THR A 130 -5.46 -6.23 51.41
N SER A 131 -4.55 -6.07 52.37
CA SER A 131 -4.57 -6.82 53.64
C SER A 131 -4.09 -5.91 54.77
N SER A 132 -4.98 -5.60 55.72
CA SER A 132 -4.64 -4.78 56.89
C SER A 132 -5.53 -5.12 58.09
N ILE A 133 -5.02 -6.04 58.91
CA ILE A 133 -5.06 -6.08 60.38
C ILE A 133 -6.16 -5.26 61.10
N GLY A 134 -6.98 -5.94 61.92
CA GLY A 134 -7.55 -5.37 63.15
C GLY A 134 -9.07 -5.47 63.31
N GLY A 135 -9.53 -5.96 64.46
CA GLY A 135 -10.95 -5.93 64.87
C GLY A 135 -11.45 -7.19 65.57
N VAL A 136 -11.63 -7.14 66.89
CA VAL A 136 -12.22 -8.21 67.71
C VAL A 136 -13.73 -8.00 67.87
N GLY A 137 -14.53 -9.07 67.79
CA GLY A 137 -15.76 -9.16 68.61
C GLY A 137 -17.03 -9.73 67.95
N GLY A 138 -17.64 -10.72 68.62
CA GLY A 138 -19.09 -10.70 68.90
C GLY A 138 -20.06 -11.47 67.99
N ASN A 139 -20.39 -12.69 68.40
CA ASN A 139 -21.73 -13.31 68.42
C ASN A 139 -22.74 -13.08 67.26
N SER A 140 -22.87 -14.11 66.43
CA SER A 140 -24.12 -14.85 66.15
C SER A 140 -25.49 -14.14 66.11
N THR A 141 -26.21 -14.29 65.00
CA THR A 141 -27.62 -14.74 65.02
C THR A 141 -28.05 -15.37 63.68
N ILE A 142 -29.15 -16.12 63.69
CA ILE A 142 -29.68 -16.92 62.57
C ILE A 142 -30.85 -16.19 61.91
N PHE A 143 -30.91 -16.16 60.57
CA PHE A 143 -32.18 -16.23 59.81
C PHE A 143 -31.94 -16.68 58.36
N SER A 144 -32.96 -17.28 57.73
CA SER A 144 -32.92 -17.81 56.35
C SER A 144 -34.04 -17.16 55.49
N PRO A 145 -34.32 -17.61 54.25
CA PRO A 145 -33.74 -17.01 53.06
C PRO A 145 -34.73 -16.18 52.22
N GLY A 146 -34.23 -15.15 51.54
CA GLY A 146 -35.02 -14.28 50.66
C GLY A 146 -35.35 -14.90 49.30
N VAL A 147 -36.64 -14.95 48.96
CA VAL A 147 -37.17 -15.53 47.70
C VAL A 147 -36.69 -14.79 46.46
N ALA A 148 -36.07 -15.51 45.52
CA ALA A 148 -35.76 -14.99 44.19
C ALA A 148 -37.01 -14.94 43.29
N LYS A 149 -37.36 -13.75 42.77
CA LYS A 149 -38.44 -13.62 41.77
C LYS A 149 -37.95 -14.02 40.37
N GLN A 150 -38.37 -15.18 39.91
CA GLN A 150 -38.09 -15.67 38.56
C GLN A 150 -38.97 -14.93 37.53
N GLN A 151 -38.38 -14.00 36.78
CA GLN A 151 -39.12 -13.15 35.83
C GLN A 151 -39.13 -13.80 34.44
N HIS A 152 -40.28 -14.38 34.04
CA HIS A 152 -40.45 -14.99 32.71
C HIS A 152 -40.34 -13.96 31.59
N ILE A 153 -39.24 -14.00 30.83
CA ILE A 153 -39.13 -13.39 29.51
C ILE A 153 -39.65 -14.41 28.48
N ARG A 154 -40.61 -14.00 27.65
CA ARG A 154 -41.09 -14.80 26.51
C ARG A 154 -40.13 -14.63 25.33
N GLU A 155 -39.35 -15.66 25.00
CA GLU A 155 -38.58 -15.68 23.77
C GLU A 155 -39.48 -15.94 22.55
N GLY A 156 -39.79 -14.87 21.80
CA GLY A 156 -40.47 -14.98 20.52
C GLY A 156 -39.55 -15.57 19.45
N HIS A 157 -39.61 -16.90 19.26
CA HIS A 157 -38.83 -17.62 18.25
C HIS A 157 -39.27 -17.26 16.81
N VAL A 158 -38.83 -16.12 16.29
CA VAL A 158 -38.97 -15.77 14.87
C VAL A 158 -37.95 -16.56 14.06
N ARG A 159 -38.36 -17.75 13.61
CA ARG A 159 -37.53 -18.69 12.84
C ARG A 159 -37.30 -18.19 11.41
N VAL A 160 -36.45 -17.18 11.24
CA VAL A 160 -36.02 -16.69 9.93
C VAL A 160 -35.28 -17.81 9.21
N GLN A 161 -35.94 -18.44 8.23
CA GLN A 161 -35.30 -19.35 7.29
C GLN A 161 -34.35 -18.55 6.41
N LYS A 162 -33.07 -18.50 6.81
CA LYS A 162 -31.99 -18.17 5.86
C LYS A 162 -32.07 -19.21 4.75
N ARG A 163 -32.33 -18.77 3.51
CA ARG A 163 -32.12 -19.62 2.34
C ARG A 163 -30.64 -20.06 2.35
N PRO A 164 -30.31 -21.32 1.99
CA PRO A 164 -28.93 -21.67 1.76
C PRO A 164 -28.33 -20.72 0.69
N PRO A 165 -27.03 -20.42 0.73
CA PRO A 165 -26.38 -19.78 -0.41
C PRO A 165 -26.61 -20.62 -1.67
N PRO A 166 -26.64 -20.00 -2.87
CA PRO A 166 -26.58 -20.79 -4.09
C PRO A 166 -25.34 -21.69 -4.04
N LEU A 167 -25.50 -22.94 -4.48
CA LEU A 167 -24.35 -23.83 -4.68
C LEU A 167 -23.40 -23.16 -5.69
N PRO A 168 -22.07 -23.30 -5.54
CA PRO A 168 -21.12 -22.96 -6.60
C PRO A 168 -21.51 -23.65 -7.90
N ASP A 169 -21.10 -23.08 -9.03
CA ASP A 169 -21.19 -23.80 -10.31
C ASP A 169 -20.22 -24.97 -10.26
N ASP A 170 -20.75 -26.21 -10.24
CA ASP A 170 -19.97 -27.42 -9.99
C ASP A 170 -18.81 -27.60 -10.99
N HIS A 171 -18.91 -27.01 -12.20
CA HIS A 171 -17.84 -27.04 -13.19
C HIS A 171 -16.56 -26.36 -12.68
N GLN A 172 -16.65 -25.12 -12.17
CA GLN A 172 -15.48 -24.40 -11.69
C GLN A 172 -14.84 -25.11 -10.49
N ALA A 173 -15.66 -25.67 -9.60
CA ALA A 173 -15.16 -26.42 -8.45
C ALA A 173 -14.43 -27.71 -8.85
N MET A 174 -14.90 -28.43 -9.89
CA MET A 174 -14.20 -29.59 -10.44
C MET A 174 -12.91 -29.20 -11.18
N GLU A 175 -12.92 -28.09 -11.91
CA GLU A 175 -11.79 -27.61 -12.71
C GLU A 175 -10.62 -27.14 -11.83
N GLU A 176 -10.92 -26.34 -10.80
CA GLU A 176 -9.96 -25.98 -9.74
C GLU A 176 -9.41 -27.23 -9.02
N MET A 177 -10.27 -28.23 -8.74
CA MET A 177 -9.86 -29.48 -8.10
C MET A 177 -8.96 -30.35 -8.99
N HIS A 178 -9.25 -30.43 -10.29
CA HIS A 178 -8.47 -31.21 -11.24
C HIS A 178 -7.07 -30.58 -11.44
N HIS A 179 -7.00 -29.26 -11.66
CA HIS A 179 -5.75 -28.52 -11.69
C HIS A 179 -4.98 -28.66 -10.37
N GLN A 180 -5.67 -28.57 -9.23
CA GLN A 180 -5.05 -28.76 -7.91
C GLN A 180 -4.42 -30.15 -7.74
N HIS A 181 -5.08 -31.20 -8.25
CA HIS A 181 -4.57 -32.58 -8.21
C HIS A 181 -3.37 -32.79 -9.14
N GLN A 182 -3.41 -32.29 -10.39
CA GLN A 182 -2.25 -32.34 -11.30
C GLN A 182 -1.00 -31.70 -10.66
N MET A 183 -1.17 -30.52 -10.06
CA MET A 183 -0.10 -29.81 -9.33
C MET A 183 0.40 -30.57 -8.10
N GLU A 184 -0.45 -31.33 -7.41
CA GLU A 184 -0.03 -32.20 -6.30
C GLU A 184 0.80 -33.39 -6.78
N VAL A 185 0.40 -34.01 -7.90
CA VAL A 185 1.15 -35.11 -8.52
C VAL A 185 2.52 -34.64 -8.97
N GLN A 186 2.63 -33.48 -9.63
CA GLN A 186 3.93 -32.89 -9.99
C GLN A 186 4.81 -32.62 -8.76
N GLN A 187 4.27 -31.96 -7.72
CA GLN A 187 5.03 -31.65 -6.50
C GLN A 187 5.42 -32.88 -5.65
N LYS A 188 4.80 -34.05 -5.87
CA LYS A 188 5.20 -35.32 -5.24
C LYS A 188 6.21 -36.12 -6.07
N LEU A 189 6.25 -35.93 -7.37
CA LEU A 189 7.17 -36.64 -8.27
C LEU A 189 8.55 -35.97 -8.37
N TYR A 190 8.61 -34.64 -8.26
CA TYR A 190 9.84 -33.88 -8.44
C TYR A 190 10.23 -33.12 -7.16
N PRO A 191 11.50 -33.22 -6.69
CA PRO A 191 11.97 -32.42 -5.57
C PRO A 191 11.99 -30.92 -5.94
N PRO A 192 11.82 -30.00 -4.97
CA PRO A 192 11.62 -28.57 -5.28
C PRO A 192 12.73 -27.91 -6.11
N ASN A 193 13.95 -28.44 -6.08
CA ASN A 193 15.09 -27.94 -6.85
C ASN A 193 15.13 -28.43 -8.31
N GLN A 194 14.26 -29.37 -8.71
CA GLN A 194 14.15 -29.87 -10.10
C GLN A 194 12.88 -29.38 -10.81
N LEU A 195 11.92 -28.80 -10.07
CA LEU A 195 10.68 -28.28 -10.62
C LEU A 195 10.91 -27.16 -11.67
N PRO A 196 11.86 -26.21 -11.50
CA PRO A 196 12.20 -25.23 -12.54
C PRO A 196 12.63 -25.87 -13.87
N ASP A 197 13.51 -26.87 -13.82
CA ASP A 197 14.03 -27.58 -14.99
C ASP A 197 12.90 -28.35 -15.70
N MET A 198 12.04 -29.04 -14.92
CA MET A 198 10.88 -29.77 -15.43
C MET A 198 9.89 -28.83 -16.16
N LEU A 199 9.59 -27.67 -15.58
CA LEU A 199 8.68 -26.69 -16.20
C LEU A 199 9.30 -26.05 -17.46
N GLN A 200 10.62 -25.88 -17.50
CA GLN A 200 11.33 -25.45 -18.70
C GLN A 200 11.34 -26.52 -19.80
N HIS A 201 11.49 -27.80 -19.46
CA HIS A 201 11.32 -28.90 -20.41
C HIS A 201 9.88 -29.00 -20.94
N GLN A 202 8.88 -28.90 -20.06
CA GLN A 202 7.46 -28.84 -20.44
C GLN A 202 7.19 -27.68 -21.42
N ALA A 203 7.84 -26.52 -21.22
CA ALA A 203 7.73 -25.38 -22.13
C ALA A 203 8.40 -25.63 -23.50
N LEU A 204 9.55 -26.32 -23.54
CA LEU A 204 10.19 -26.76 -24.80
C LEU A 204 9.29 -27.76 -25.56
N ASP A 205 8.66 -28.70 -24.86
CA ASP A 205 7.78 -29.71 -25.46
C ASP A 205 6.49 -29.11 -26.06
N ILE A 206 6.01 -27.97 -25.52
CA ILE A 206 4.91 -27.17 -26.10
C ILE A 206 5.38 -26.39 -27.35
N GLY A 207 6.69 -26.25 -27.57
CA GLY A 207 7.29 -25.55 -28.70
C GLY A 207 7.72 -24.12 -28.41
N TYR A 208 7.73 -23.68 -27.15
CA TYR A 208 8.24 -22.35 -26.80
C TYR A 208 9.76 -22.27 -26.94
N HIS A 209 10.24 -21.10 -27.32
CA HIS A 209 11.67 -20.79 -27.49
C HIS A 209 12.09 -19.60 -26.61
N ASN A 210 13.40 -19.29 -26.60
CA ASN A 210 14.02 -18.25 -25.77
C ASN A 210 13.79 -18.46 -24.24
N LEU A 211 13.73 -19.72 -23.82
CA LEU A 211 13.44 -20.11 -22.44
C LEU A 211 14.64 -19.95 -21.49
N ASN A 212 15.88 -20.03 -21.99
CA ASN A 212 17.13 -19.75 -21.26
C ASN A 212 17.24 -20.40 -19.87
N ASP A 213 16.90 -19.68 -18.80
CA ASP A 213 16.86 -20.11 -17.40
C ASP A 213 15.54 -19.72 -16.71
N LYS A 214 14.47 -19.51 -17.49
CA LYS A 214 13.17 -18.97 -17.02
C LYS A 214 12.38 -19.93 -16.11
N GLY A 215 12.86 -21.17 -15.90
CA GLY A 215 12.23 -22.17 -15.04
C GLY A 215 11.65 -21.64 -13.71
N PRO A 216 12.39 -20.86 -12.89
CA PRO A 216 11.87 -20.32 -11.63
C PRO A 216 10.74 -19.29 -11.82
N ILE A 217 10.74 -18.55 -12.94
CA ILE A 217 9.66 -17.62 -13.28
C ILE A 217 8.40 -18.40 -13.70
N LEU A 218 8.57 -19.48 -14.46
CA LEU A 218 7.47 -20.39 -14.82
C LEU A 218 6.88 -21.08 -13.59
N ASP A 219 7.71 -21.47 -12.61
CA ASP A 219 7.25 -22.01 -11.32
C ASP A 219 6.40 -21.00 -10.53
N ILE A 220 6.81 -19.74 -10.43
CA ILE A 220 6.02 -18.68 -9.78
C ILE A 220 4.65 -18.50 -10.47
N LEU A 221 4.60 -18.51 -11.80
CA LEU A 221 3.35 -18.39 -12.58
C LEU A 221 2.45 -19.61 -12.39
N GLN A 222 3.01 -20.82 -12.50
CA GLN A 222 2.31 -22.09 -12.32
C GLN A 222 1.75 -22.23 -10.88
N GLN A 223 2.51 -21.84 -9.86
CA GLN A 223 2.04 -21.77 -8.46
C GLN A 223 0.95 -20.71 -8.25
N ALA A 224 0.89 -19.68 -9.08
CA ALA A 224 -0.15 -18.65 -9.06
C ALA A 224 -1.44 -19.04 -9.82
N GLY A 225 -1.47 -20.25 -10.41
CA GLY A 225 -2.59 -20.74 -11.21
C GLY A 225 -2.64 -20.21 -12.64
N LEU A 226 -1.50 -19.75 -13.18
CA LEU A 226 -1.35 -19.43 -14.61
C LEU A 226 -0.62 -20.61 -15.27
N LEU A 227 -1.33 -21.41 -16.07
CA LEU A 227 -0.73 -22.59 -16.71
C LEU A 227 0.25 -22.18 -17.79
N ILE A 228 1.37 -22.89 -17.91
CA ILE A 228 2.34 -22.67 -18.98
C ILE A 228 1.69 -22.77 -20.37
N GLN A 229 0.71 -23.66 -20.54
CA GLN A 229 -0.08 -23.85 -21.76
C GLN A 229 -0.99 -22.66 -22.13
N GLU A 230 -1.28 -21.75 -21.19
CA GLU A 230 -2.14 -20.57 -21.40
C GLU A 230 -1.33 -19.33 -21.84
N LEU A 231 0.00 -19.41 -21.83
CA LEU A 231 0.89 -18.33 -22.24
C LEU A 231 1.14 -18.40 -23.75
N ASP A 232 1.20 -17.25 -24.42
CA ASP A 232 1.70 -17.17 -25.80
C ASP A 232 3.22 -16.95 -25.84
N GLN A 233 3.83 -17.20 -27.00
CA GLN A 233 5.28 -17.02 -27.18
C GLN A 233 5.71 -15.56 -26.94
N GLU A 234 4.88 -14.57 -27.30
CA GLU A 234 5.15 -13.16 -27.03
C GLU A 234 5.27 -12.89 -25.53
N THR A 235 4.37 -13.46 -24.73
CA THR A 235 4.43 -13.42 -23.26
C THR A 235 5.69 -14.12 -22.74
N ILE A 236 6.04 -15.30 -23.26
CA ILE A 236 7.28 -16.02 -22.89
C ILE A 236 8.53 -15.19 -23.19
N ASP A 237 8.59 -14.48 -24.32
CA ASP A 237 9.69 -13.58 -24.68
C ASP A 237 9.75 -12.34 -23.79
N LEU A 238 8.59 -11.81 -23.39
CA LEU A 238 8.47 -10.70 -22.46
C LEU A 238 8.89 -11.06 -21.02
N LEU A 239 8.85 -12.33 -20.60
CA LEU A 239 9.36 -12.75 -19.30
C LEU A 239 10.87 -12.44 -19.12
N PRO A 240 11.32 -12.08 -17.90
CA PRO A 240 12.73 -11.96 -17.58
C PRO A 240 13.40 -13.34 -17.45
N THR A 241 14.70 -13.40 -17.71
CA THR A 241 15.54 -14.53 -17.27
C THR A 241 15.71 -14.52 -15.74
N TRP A 242 15.96 -15.67 -15.13
CA TRP A 242 16.25 -15.72 -13.70
C TRP A 242 17.58 -15.01 -13.38
N SER A 243 18.58 -15.13 -14.26
CA SER A 243 19.83 -14.38 -14.21
C SER A 243 19.61 -12.86 -14.25
N GLN A 244 18.64 -12.33 -15.02
CA GLN A 244 18.28 -10.91 -14.98
C GLN A 244 17.70 -10.52 -13.60
N VAL A 245 16.80 -11.31 -13.04
CA VAL A 245 16.24 -11.05 -11.69
C VAL A 245 17.35 -11.08 -10.62
N GLN A 246 18.26 -12.04 -10.69
CA GLN A 246 19.40 -12.16 -9.77
C GLN A 246 20.45 -11.05 -9.96
N GLN A 247 20.65 -10.55 -11.18
CA GLN A 247 21.51 -9.38 -11.45
C GLN A 247 20.93 -8.10 -10.82
N LEU A 248 19.60 -7.94 -10.83
CA LEU A 248 18.93 -6.74 -10.30
C LEU A 248 18.77 -6.73 -8.79
N TYR A 249 18.52 -7.89 -8.18
CA TYR A 249 18.10 -7.99 -6.78
C TYR A 249 18.97 -8.93 -5.93
N GLY A 250 19.84 -9.75 -6.54
CA GLY A 250 20.65 -10.76 -5.88
C GLY A 250 19.99 -12.15 -5.85
N THR A 251 20.78 -13.13 -5.41
CA THR A 251 20.42 -14.56 -5.37
C THR A 251 19.55 -14.95 -4.17
N GLU A 252 19.31 -14.03 -3.24
CA GLU A 252 18.57 -14.24 -1.98
C GLU A 252 17.72 -13.00 -1.65
N PRO A 253 16.55 -13.15 -0.99
CA PRO A 253 15.71 -12.02 -0.60
C PRO A 253 16.30 -11.17 0.52
N ARG A 254 16.14 -9.85 0.44
CA ARG A 254 16.62 -8.87 1.43
C ARG A 254 15.53 -8.56 2.46
N ILE A 255 15.62 -9.23 3.60
CA ILE A 255 14.70 -9.06 4.74
C ILE A 255 15.49 -8.51 5.93
N ILE A 256 15.22 -7.27 6.32
CA ILE A 256 15.90 -6.54 7.40
C ILE A 256 15.03 -6.54 8.65
N GLY A 257 15.61 -6.66 9.85
CA GLY A 257 14.86 -6.67 11.12
C GLY A 257 14.58 -8.06 11.70
N LEU A 258 15.03 -9.14 11.04
CA LEU A 258 14.81 -10.52 11.49
C LEU A 258 15.47 -10.82 12.86
N GLU A 259 16.54 -10.09 13.19
CA GLU A 259 17.17 -10.10 14.51
C GLU A 259 16.25 -9.57 15.63
N THR A 260 15.19 -8.81 15.30
CA THR A 260 14.23 -8.26 16.27
C THR A 260 13.05 -9.20 16.58
N CYS A 261 12.89 -10.30 15.83
CA CYS A 261 11.73 -11.21 15.93
C CYS A 261 11.58 -11.85 17.32
N ALA A 262 12.68 -12.32 17.91
CA ALA A 262 12.65 -12.92 19.25
C ALA A 262 12.13 -11.90 20.29
N ALA A 263 12.74 -10.72 20.34
CA ALA A 263 12.33 -9.65 21.25
C ALA A 263 10.86 -9.23 21.06
N PHE A 264 10.31 -9.26 19.83
CA PHE A 264 8.87 -9.06 19.61
C PHE A 264 8.00 -10.18 20.19
N ARG A 265 8.34 -11.44 19.89
CA ARG A 265 7.58 -12.61 20.36
C ARG A 265 7.61 -12.74 21.88
N ASP A 266 8.73 -12.37 22.51
CA ASP A 266 8.93 -12.44 23.97
C ASP A 266 8.26 -11.28 24.72
N SER A 267 8.14 -10.09 24.10
CA SER A 267 7.54 -8.90 24.73
C SER A 267 6.03 -8.73 24.48
N VAL A 268 5.44 -9.47 23.53
CA VAL A 268 4.02 -9.34 23.17
C VAL A 268 3.30 -10.68 23.20
N ASP A 269 2.31 -10.80 24.09
CA ASP A 269 1.44 -11.98 24.25
C ASP A 269 0.84 -12.44 22.89
N PRO A 270 0.94 -13.75 22.55
CA PRO A 270 0.53 -14.28 21.25
C PRO A 270 -0.95 -14.07 20.93
N ARG A 271 -1.79 -13.92 21.96
CA ARG A 271 -3.23 -13.69 21.82
C ARG A 271 -3.56 -12.27 21.38
N ILE A 272 -2.67 -11.30 21.62
CA ILE A 272 -2.94 -9.87 21.35
C ILE A 272 -2.03 -9.23 20.28
N ARG A 273 -0.89 -9.85 19.95
CA ARG A 273 0.00 -9.42 18.87
C ARG A 273 -0.67 -9.44 17.49
N PHE A 274 -0.14 -8.68 16.55
CA PHE A 274 -0.53 -8.70 15.14
C PHE A 274 0.54 -8.07 14.25
N PHE A 275 0.52 -8.40 12.96
CA PHE A 275 1.26 -7.71 11.91
C PHE A 275 0.48 -6.47 11.43
N GLY A 276 1.14 -5.34 11.27
CA GLY A 276 0.57 -4.15 10.65
C GLY A 276 1.42 -3.70 9.48
N VAL A 277 0.83 -3.49 8.30
CA VAL A 277 1.63 -3.09 7.12
C VAL A 277 2.00 -1.60 7.15
N ALA A 278 3.22 -1.28 6.72
CA ALA A 278 3.70 0.06 6.45
C ALA A 278 4.47 0.13 5.12
N GLY A 279 4.72 1.33 4.60
CA GLY A 279 5.53 1.59 3.40
C GLY A 279 5.14 2.92 2.76
N THR A 280 5.99 3.53 1.92
CA THR A 280 5.62 4.75 1.19
C THR A 280 4.44 4.50 0.23
N PHE A 281 3.88 5.54 -0.40
CA PHE A 281 2.90 5.33 -1.48
C PHE A 281 3.51 4.48 -2.60
N ASN A 282 2.71 3.62 -3.26
CA ASN A 282 3.14 2.65 -4.28
C ASN A 282 4.24 1.63 -3.90
N SER A 283 4.77 1.64 -2.68
CA SER A 283 5.85 0.74 -2.19
C SER A 283 5.55 -0.77 -2.14
N GLY A 284 4.32 -1.20 -2.45
CA GLY A 284 3.92 -2.61 -2.36
C GLY A 284 3.01 -2.98 -1.17
N THR A 285 2.68 -2.05 -0.26
CA THR A 285 1.87 -2.33 0.97
C THR A 285 0.64 -3.24 0.77
N ASN A 286 -0.11 -3.10 -0.33
CA ASN A 286 -1.26 -3.97 -0.60
C ASN A 286 -0.85 -5.44 -0.82
N LEU A 287 0.28 -5.70 -1.48
CA LEU A 287 0.79 -7.06 -1.74
C LEU A 287 1.19 -7.75 -0.43
N VAL A 288 1.89 -7.05 0.47
CA VAL A 288 2.21 -7.54 1.82
C VAL A 288 0.93 -7.95 2.57
N ALA A 289 -0.09 -7.08 2.59
CA ALA A 289 -1.33 -7.34 3.32
C ALA A 289 -2.08 -8.57 2.77
N GLU A 290 -2.17 -8.70 1.45
CA GLU A 290 -2.82 -9.83 0.78
C GLU A 290 -2.05 -11.15 0.97
N LEU A 291 -0.73 -11.16 0.74
CA LEU A 291 0.11 -12.36 0.92
C LEU A 291 0.04 -12.87 2.36
N MET A 292 0.19 -11.99 3.35
CA MET A 292 0.08 -12.36 4.75
C MET A 292 -1.33 -12.87 5.09
N SER A 293 -2.39 -12.19 4.64
CA SER A 293 -3.79 -12.60 4.90
C SER A 293 -4.18 -13.94 4.26
N LYS A 294 -3.62 -14.24 3.08
CA LYS A 294 -3.89 -15.51 2.38
C LYS A 294 -3.09 -16.68 2.92
N ASN A 295 -1.89 -16.47 3.47
CA ASN A 295 -0.92 -17.53 3.78
C ASN A 295 -0.49 -17.66 5.25
N CYS A 296 -0.63 -16.63 6.08
CA CYS A 296 -0.19 -16.62 7.48
C CYS A 296 -1.37 -16.50 8.46
N GLN A 297 -1.21 -17.06 9.67
CA GLN A 297 -2.11 -16.83 10.80
C GLN A 297 -1.39 -16.86 12.16
N ILE A 298 -1.93 -16.18 13.16
CA ILE A 298 -1.53 -16.30 14.57
C ILE A 298 -2.66 -17.05 15.32
N THR A 299 -2.40 -18.30 15.69
CA THR A 299 -3.46 -19.24 16.14
C THR A 299 -4.05 -18.84 17.49
N GLU A 300 -3.21 -18.50 18.46
CA GLU A 300 -3.60 -18.08 19.82
C GLU A 300 -4.42 -16.78 19.79
N ARG A 301 -4.26 -15.96 18.74
CA ARG A 301 -5.10 -14.80 18.50
C ARG A 301 -6.50 -15.21 18.03
N MET A 302 -6.58 -16.16 17.09
CA MET A 302 -7.86 -16.67 16.58
C MET A 302 -8.68 -17.38 17.68
N GLU A 303 -8.02 -18.02 18.65
CA GLU A 303 -8.68 -18.58 19.85
C GLU A 303 -9.42 -17.52 20.69
N VAL A 304 -8.90 -16.30 20.76
CA VAL A 304 -9.47 -15.21 21.59
C VAL A 304 -10.40 -14.28 20.79
N PHE A 305 -10.11 -14.05 19.51
CA PHE A 305 -10.80 -13.06 18.66
C PHE A 305 -11.56 -13.68 17.48
N GLY A 306 -11.62 -15.02 17.38
CA GLY A 306 -12.28 -15.75 16.30
C GLY A 306 -11.45 -15.90 15.03
N ASN A 307 -11.84 -16.83 14.16
CA ASN A 307 -11.09 -17.26 12.97
C ASN A 307 -10.83 -16.13 11.94
N GLU A 308 -11.62 -15.06 11.96
CA GLU A 308 -11.39 -13.88 11.11
C GLU A 308 -10.16 -13.07 11.58
N SER A 309 -9.82 -13.13 12.87
CA SER A 309 -8.71 -12.37 13.46
C SER A 309 -7.37 -13.12 13.37
N LYS A 310 -6.96 -13.47 12.14
CA LYS A 310 -5.68 -14.15 11.82
C LYS A 310 -4.40 -13.43 12.30
N GLY A 311 -4.50 -12.23 12.87
CA GLY A 311 -3.35 -11.43 13.29
C GLY A 311 -2.74 -10.59 12.19
N ILE A 312 -3.37 -10.49 11.01
CA ILE A 312 -2.92 -9.60 9.93
C ILE A 312 -3.80 -8.34 9.91
N ARG A 313 -3.20 -7.14 9.97
CA ARG A 313 -3.89 -5.86 9.71
C ARG A 313 -3.41 -5.22 8.41
N TRP A 314 -4.36 -4.57 7.73
CA TRP A 314 -4.12 -3.76 6.53
C TRP A 314 -3.08 -2.63 6.73
N GLN A 315 -2.87 -2.20 7.97
CA GLN A 315 -1.98 -1.10 8.33
C GLN A 315 -1.46 -1.22 9.77
N VAL A 316 -0.34 -0.59 10.05
CA VAL A 316 0.07 -0.21 11.42
C VAL A 316 -0.93 0.76 12.06
N PRO A 317 -1.07 0.82 13.41
CA PRO A 317 -2.05 1.68 14.07
C PRO A 317 -1.89 3.20 13.83
N TRP A 318 -0.71 3.66 13.40
CA TRP A 318 -0.44 5.05 12.99
C TRP A 318 -0.64 5.29 11.48
N GLY A 319 -1.17 4.31 10.74
CA GLY A 319 -1.51 4.41 9.31
C GLY A 319 -0.35 4.04 8.39
N LYS A 320 -0.64 3.20 7.38
CA LYS A 320 0.41 2.51 6.59
C LYS A 320 1.41 3.39 5.83
N HIS A 321 1.07 4.63 5.49
CA HIS A 321 1.94 5.54 4.74
C HIS A 321 2.65 6.58 5.62
N TYR A 322 2.43 6.56 6.94
CA TYR A 322 3.09 7.46 7.87
C TYR A 322 4.49 6.90 8.26
N PRO A 323 5.52 7.76 8.36
CA PRO A 323 6.84 7.33 8.80
C PRO A 323 6.82 6.91 10.26
N ALA A 324 7.82 6.13 10.67
CA ALA A 324 7.93 5.51 12.00
C ALA A 324 7.78 6.51 13.17
N SER A 325 8.19 7.76 12.99
CA SER A 325 8.09 8.85 13.96
C SER A 325 6.66 9.25 14.35
N PHE A 326 5.64 8.84 13.58
CA PHE A 326 4.23 9.06 13.93
C PHE A 326 3.67 8.01 14.89
N ARG A 327 4.39 6.91 15.18
CA ARG A 327 4.03 5.94 16.22
C ARG A 327 3.89 6.66 17.56
N GLY A 328 2.76 6.46 18.25
CA GLY A 328 2.44 7.20 19.49
C GLY A 328 1.92 8.63 19.29
N GLN A 329 2.22 9.29 18.17
CA GLN A 329 1.72 10.65 17.85
C GLN A 329 0.40 10.63 17.06
N HIS A 330 0.16 9.58 16.26
CA HIS A 330 -1.05 9.39 15.46
C HIS A 330 -1.63 7.99 15.68
N GLY A 331 -2.94 7.91 15.88
CA GLY A 331 -3.73 6.69 15.74
C GLY A 331 -4.79 6.85 14.65
N THR A 332 -5.00 5.84 13.81
CA THR A 332 -6.07 5.86 12.81
C THR A 332 -7.45 5.74 13.48
N ARG A 333 -8.52 6.09 12.76
CA ARG A 333 -9.90 5.95 13.28
C ARG A 333 -10.28 4.50 13.61
N THR A 334 -9.70 3.51 12.92
CA THR A 334 -9.94 2.08 13.12
C THR A 334 -9.11 1.47 14.22
N ASP A 335 -7.92 2.04 14.50
CA ASP A 335 -6.91 1.42 15.35
C ASP A 335 -6.59 2.28 16.61
N LYS A 336 -7.36 3.34 16.88
CA LYS A 336 -7.18 4.27 18.01
C LYS A 336 -7.09 3.63 19.42
N ASP A 337 -7.73 2.48 19.60
CA ASP A 337 -7.80 1.74 20.88
C ASP A 337 -6.80 0.56 20.88
N VAL A 338 -5.90 0.47 19.89
CA VAL A 338 -4.97 -0.65 19.68
C VAL A 338 -3.56 -0.26 20.14
N PRO A 339 -2.96 -0.96 21.13
CA PRO A 339 -1.65 -0.59 21.66
C PRO A 339 -0.53 -0.71 20.62
N TYR A 340 0.29 0.33 20.47
CA TYR A 340 1.34 0.45 19.46
C TYR A 340 2.47 -0.59 19.58
N GLN A 341 2.65 -1.17 20.77
CA GLN A 341 3.58 -2.26 21.03
C GLN A 341 3.07 -3.63 20.57
N ASN A 342 1.75 -3.80 20.39
CA ASN A 342 1.18 -5.07 19.94
C ASN A 342 1.33 -5.30 18.42
N SER A 343 1.79 -4.29 17.68
CA SER A 343 2.01 -4.32 16.23
C SER A 343 3.46 -4.64 15.92
N LEU A 344 3.71 -5.65 15.08
CA LEU A 344 4.96 -5.79 14.32
C LEU A 344 4.79 -5.13 12.95
N PRO A 345 5.51 -4.03 12.64
CA PRO A 345 5.41 -3.41 11.33
C PRO A 345 6.07 -4.25 10.24
N LEU A 346 5.30 -4.55 9.20
CA LEU A 346 5.81 -5.12 7.95
C LEU A 346 5.96 -3.98 6.94
N VAL A 347 7.19 -3.48 6.79
CA VAL A 347 7.51 -2.31 5.99
C VAL A 347 7.89 -2.73 4.57
N SER A 348 7.00 -2.43 3.62
CA SER A 348 7.26 -2.61 2.19
C SER A 348 8.19 -1.48 1.72
N ILE A 349 9.36 -1.83 1.17
CA ILE A 349 10.19 -0.95 0.33
C ILE A 349 10.12 -1.44 -1.13
N ARG A 350 10.55 -0.62 -2.08
CA ARG A 350 10.49 -0.87 -3.53
C ARG A 350 11.68 -0.20 -4.20
N GLU A 351 12.15 -0.78 -5.31
CA GLU A 351 13.28 -0.25 -6.08
C GLU A 351 13.08 1.25 -6.37
N PRO A 352 14.00 2.12 -5.93
CA PRO A 352 13.77 3.57 -5.85
C PRO A 352 13.38 4.22 -7.17
N TYR A 353 13.96 3.83 -8.30
CA TYR A 353 13.68 4.46 -9.59
C TYR A 353 12.35 3.96 -10.19
N MET A 354 12.10 2.64 -10.17
CA MET A 354 10.78 2.06 -10.44
C MET A 354 9.69 2.58 -9.47
N TRP A 355 10.05 3.05 -8.28
CA TRP A 355 9.17 3.77 -7.37
C TRP A 355 8.91 5.21 -7.84
N LEU A 356 9.92 6.00 -8.24
CA LEU A 356 9.74 7.33 -8.86
C LEU A 356 8.73 7.24 -10.03
N GLN A 357 8.94 6.28 -10.94
CA GLN A 357 8.06 5.97 -12.08
C GLN A 357 6.63 5.50 -11.70
N SER A 358 6.42 5.08 -10.45
CA SER A 358 5.08 4.78 -9.92
C SER A 358 4.41 6.02 -9.32
N MET A 359 5.18 6.93 -8.74
CA MET A 359 4.69 8.19 -8.19
C MET A 359 4.19 9.12 -9.29
N CYS A 360 4.88 9.19 -10.44
CA CYS A 360 4.43 9.91 -11.64
C CYS A 360 3.00 9.57 -12.07
N ARG A 361 2.62 8.29 -12.00
CA ARG A 361 1.27 7.85 -12.39
C ARG A 361 0.23 8.08 -11.30
N HIS A 362 0.64 7.98 -10.03
CA HIS A 362 -0.23 8.17 -8.87
C HIS A 362 0.52 8.85 -7.71
N HIS A 363 0.43 10.18 -7.62
CA HIS A 363 1.08 10.98 -6.58
C HIS A 363 0.43 10.87 -5.17
N TYR A 364 -0.78 10.31 -5.05
CA TYR A 364 -1.56 10.24 -3.81
C TYR A 364 -1.66 11.59 -3.08
N GLU A 365 -1.14 11.72 -1.84
CA GLU A 365 -1.14 12.97 -1.05
C GLU A 365 0.13 13.82 -1.22
N MET A 366 1.08 13.38 -2.05
CA MET A 366 2.26 14.16 -2.42
C MET A 366 1.90 15.16 -3.52
N ARG A 367 2.50 16.35 -3.49
CA ARG A 367 2.32 17.42 -4.48
C ARG A 367 3.68 18.00 -4.87
N TRP A 368 3.98 17.93 -6.16
CA TRP A 368 5.14 18.54 -6.82
C TRP A 368 4.77 18.73 -8.32
N PRO A 369 5.47 19.62 -9.06
CA PRO A 369 5.27 19.83 -10.49
C PRO A 369 5.86 18.64 -11.27
N HIS A 370 5.10 18.14 -12.24
CA HIS A 370 5.53 17.16 -13.24
C HIS A 370 4.47 17.13 -14.34
N ASP A 371 4.85 16.64 -15.51
CA ASP A 371 3.93 16.26 -16.58
C ASP A 371 4.30 14.85 -17.09
N GLU A 372 3.71 14.41 -18.19
CA GLU A 372 4.02 13.08 -18.72
C GLU A 372 5.34 13.02 -19.51
N SER A 373 5.88 14.15 -19.95
CA SER A 373 7.15 14.28 -20.70
C SER A 373 8.37 14.37 -19.78
N HIS A 374 8.25 15.04 -18.64
CA HIS A 374 9.31 15.17 -17.64
C HIS A 374 8.80 14.71 -16.27
N CYS A 375 9.12 13.45 -15.92
CA CYS A 375 8.78 12.88 -14.63
C CYS A 375 9.79 11.77 -14.25
N PRO A 376 10.39 11.81 -13.04
CA PRO A 376 9.90 12.40 -11.80
C PRO A 376 10.00 13.92 -11.67
N ASN A 377 10.77 14.60 -12.53
CA ASN A 377 11.11 16.02 -12.41
C ASN A 377 11.74 16.28 -11.02
N ILE A 378 13.00 15.85 -10.88
CA ILE A 378 13.83 16.10 -9.70
C ILE A 378 14.58 17.42 -9.87
N ILE A 379 14.99 17.77 -11.10
CA ILE A 379 15.66 19.04 -11.44
C ILE A 379 14.83 19.79 -12.49
N ALA A 380 14.24 20.92 -12.11
CA ALA A 380 13.47 21.76 -13.02
C ALA A 380 14.36 22.44 -14.06
N THR A 381 13.91 22.43 -15.32
CA THR A 381 14.55 23.14 -16.45
C THR A 381 14.25 24.64 -16.42
N GLU A 382 15.00 25.43 -17.20
CA GLU A 382 14.77 26.87 -17.36
C GLU A 382 13.42 27.24 -18.00
N GLU A 383 12.78 26.29 -18.69
CA GLU A 383 11.43 26.43 -19.25
C GLU A 383 10.38 26.20 -18.16
N GLU A 384 10.50 25.15 -17.36
CA GLU A 384 9.60 24.88 -16.23
C GLU A 384 9.70 25.95 -15.13
N ILE A 385 10.90 26.47 -14.84
CA ILE A 385 11.09 27.57 -13.90
C ILE A 385 10.36 28.84 -14.36
N ARG A 386 10.25 29.04 -15.67
CA ARG A 386 9.54 30.18 -16.29
C ARG A 386 8.03 29.98 -16.29
N ASP A 387 7.58 28.77 -16.64
CA ASP A 387 6.17 28.46 -16.88
C ASP A 387 5.40 28.07 -15.61
N PHE A 388 6.09 27.66 -14.54
CA PHE A 388 5.51 27.49 -13.21
C PHE A 388 5.88 28.69 -12.29
N PRO A 389 4.96 29.66 -12.03
CA PRO A 389 5.29 30.90 -11.33
C PRO A 389 5.83 30.74 -9.91
N TRP A 390 5.60 29.58 -9.28
CA TRP A 390 6.12 29.29 -7.94
C TRP A 390 7.54 28.70 -7.97
N LEU A 391 7.97 28.04 -9.05
CA LEU A 391 9.38 27.72 -9.28
C LEU A 391 10.16 29.00 -9.61
N SER A 392 9.58 29.90 -10.43
CA SER A 392 10.08 31.26 -10.61
C SER A 392 10.24 31.98 -9.26
N SER A 393 9.23 31.95 -8.40
CA SER A 393 9.31 32.53 -7.05
C SER A 393 10.31 31.84 -6.12
N LEU A 394 10.70 30.59 -6.37
CA LEU A 394 11.68 29.85 -5.57
C LEU A 394 13.12 30.16 -6.02
N TYR A 395 13.34 30.30 -7.33
CA TYR A 395 14.68 30.34 -7.95
C TYR A 395 15.09 31.69 -8.53
N LEU A 396 14.14 32.51 -8.97
CA LEU A 396 14.41 33.78 -9.66
C LEU A 396 14.23 35.01 -8.76
N ASP A 397 13.62 34.87 -7.58
CA ASP A 397 13.50 35.95 -6.57
C ASP A 397 14.88 36.55 -6.23
N PRO A 398 15.13 37.86 -6.51
CA PRO A 398 16.40 38.50 -6.22
C PRO A 398 16.68 38.66 -4.71
N HIS A 399 15.67 38.50 -3.84
CA HIS A 399 15.84 38.52 -2.39
C HIS A 399 16.24 37.15 -1.82
N ASN A 400 16.06 36.06 -2.58
CA ASN A 400 16.40 34.71 -2.12
C ASN A 400 17.91 34.43 -2.21
N LYS A 401 18.65 34.79 -1.15
CA LYS A 401 20.12 34.67 -1.08
C LYS A 401 20.67 33.23 -1.14
N THR A 402 19.85 32.18 -1.17
CA THR A 402 20.32 30.79 -1.37
C THR A 402 20.64 30.46 -2.84
N ARG A 403 20.40 31.39 -3.77
CA ARG A 403 20.54 31.25 -5.22
C ARG A 403 21.90 30.73 -5.71
N GLU A 404 22.99 30.94 -4.97
CA GLU A 404 24.33 30.48 -5.37
C GLU A 404 24.60 28.98 -5.17
N ARG A 405 23.71 28.22 -4.48
CA ARG A 405 24.01 26.82 -4.09
C ARG A 405 22.87 25.83 -4.23
N MET A 406 21.68 26.26 -4.64
CA MET A 406 20.60 25.32 -4.94
C MET A 406 20.65 24.96 -6.42
N GLU A 407 21.03 23.72 -6.70
CA GLU A 407 20.51 23.00 -7.87
C GLU A 407 18.98 23.18 -7.92
N TYR A 408 18.38 23.18 -9.11
CA TYR A 408 16.95 23.47 -9.31
C TYR A 408 16.02 22.33 -8.84
N LEU A 409 16.28 21.80 -7.66
CA LEU A 409 15.60 20.70 -7.01
C LEU A 409 14.11 20.99 -6.85
N VAL A 410 13.30 20.02 -7.23
CA VAL A 410 11.85 20.14 -7.17
C VAL A 410 11.37 19.67 -5.79
N PRO A 411 10.96 20.59 -4.88
CA PRO A 411 10.54 20.21 -3.55
C PRO A 411 9.17 19.56 -3.58
N ILE A 412 8.96 18.54 -2.74
CA ILE A 412 7.66 17.88 -2.62
C ILE A 412 6.96 18.29 -1.33
N ASN A 413 5.67 18.59 -1.42
CA ASN A 413 4.80 18.84 -0.28
C ASN A 413 3.96 17.60 0.01
N ILE A 414 3.97 17.08 1.24
CA ILE A 414 3.15 15.94 1.64
C ILE A 414 2.25 16.33 2.81
N LYS A 415 0.95 16.03 2.70
CA LYS A 415 0.00 16.23 3.80
C LYS A 415 -0.08 14.97 4.67
N PHE A 416 0.25 15.10 5.95
CA PHE A 416 0.12 14.08 6.99
C PHE A 416 -0.83 14.61 8.07
N GLN A 417 -2.05 14.09 8.12
CA GLN A 417 -3.17 14.70 8.87
C GLN A 417 -3.27 16.22 8.59
N ASP A 418 -3.15 17.05 9.62
CA ASP A 418 -3.23 18.51 9.57
C ASP A 418 -1.85 19.19 9.38
N ARG A 419 -0.77 18.39 9.35
CA ARG A 419 0.59 18.86 9.09
C ARG A 419 0.92 18.74 7.59
N ARG A 420 1.69 19.70 7.07
CA ARG A 420 2.39 19.58 5.78
C ARG A 420 3.88 19.48 6.05
N ILE A 421 4.54 18.51 5.43
CA ILE A 421 6.01 18.37 5.47
C ILE A 421 6.52 18.64 4.05
N ILE A 422 7.64 19.36 3.95
CA ILE A 422 8.32 19.66 2.69
C ILE A 422 9.66 18.93 2.69
N TYR A 423 9.89 18.10 1.67
CA TYR A 423 11.16 17.40 1.46
C TYR A 423 11.85 17.97 0.22
N LYS A 424 13.19 17.85 0.13
CA LYS A 424 13.98 18.51 -0.92
C LYS A 424 13.67 18.01 -2.33
N SER A 425 13.32 16.74 -2.45
CA SER A 425 12.99 16.04 -3.70
C SER A 425 12.33 14.68 -3.40
N LEU A 426 11.83 13.99 -4.43
CA LEU A 426 11.32 12.62 -4.29
C LEU A 426 12.38 11.61 -3.77
N PRO A 427 13.64 11.59 -4.28
CA PRO A 427 14.70 10.75 -3.70
C PRO A 427 14.98 11.05 -2.22
N HIS A 428 15.06 12.34 -1.86
CA HIS A 428 15.32 12.76 -0.47
C HIS A 428 14.23 12.26 0.49
N PHE A 429 12.95 12.34 0.09
CA PHE A 429 11.85 11.76 0.86
C PHE A 429 11.93 10.24 0.98
N TRP A 430 12.25 9.52 -0.10
CA TRP A 430 12.34 8.05 -0.08
C TRP A 430 13.36 7.62 0.98
N SER A 431 14.56 8.19 0.93
CA SER A 431 15.64 7.92 1.88
C SER A 431 15.24 8.25 3.32
N GLU A 432 14.74 9.46 3.57
CA GLU A 432 14.37 9.92 4.92
C GLU A 432 13.23 9.09 5.52
N TRP A 433 12.24 8.68 4.72
CA TRP A 433 11.13 7.86 5.20
C TRP A 433 11.57 6.46 5.62
N TYR A 434 12.50 5.83 4.88
CA TYR A 434 13.04 4.50 5.24
C TYR A 434 14.09 4.58 6.36
N HIS A 435 14.94 5.62 6.41
CA HIS A 435 15.82 5.89 7.56
C HIS A 435 15.04 5.96 8.87
N LEU A 436 13.91 6.68 8.90
CA LEU A 436 13.06 6.75 10.09
C LEU A 436 12.56 5.38 10.59
N TYR A 437 12.44 4.38 9.72
CA TYR A 437 12.20 2.98 10.14
C TYR A 437 13.50 2.24 10.47
N LEU A 438 14.61 2.43 9.74
CA LEU A 438 15.91 1.83 10.03
C LEU A 438 16.45 2.25 11.41
N ASP A 439 16.19 3.48 11.85
CA ASP A 439 16.56 4.03 13.17
C ASP A 439 15.59 3.65 14.31
N ALA A 440 14.48 2.96 14.02
CA ALA A 440 13.44 2.73 15.02
C ALA A 440 13.92 1.87 16.20
N ASP A 441 13.55 2.29 17.42
CA ASP A 441 13.88 1.62 18.69
C ASP A 441 12.99 0.39 19.00
N TYR A 442 12.15 -0.02 18.06
CA TYR A 442 11.16 -1.08 18.22
C TYR A 442 11.22 -2.16 17.11
N PRO A 443 10.84 -3.42 17.41
CA PRO A 443 10.82 -4.50 16.42
C PRO A 443 9.99 -4.18 15.17
N ARG A 444 10.52 -4.59 14.02
CA ARG A 444 10.00 -4.34 12.67
C ARG A 444 10.57 -5.38 11.72
N ILE A 445 9.95 -5.53 10.55
CA ILE A 445 10.59 -6.17 9.40
C ILE A 445 10.48 -5.24 8.21
N MET A 446 11.56 -5.08 7.44
CA MET A 446 11.57 -4.31 6.20
C MET A 446 11.93 -5.24 5.05
N VAL A 447 11.17 -5.19 3.96
CA VAL A 447 11.21 -6.17 2.87
C VAL A 447 10.96 -5.53 1.52
N ARG A 448 11.69 -5.96 0.48
CA ARG A 448 11.50 -5.45 -0.88
C ARG A 448 10.21 -5.98 -1.50
N PHE A 449 9.51 -5.11 -2.21
CA PHE A 449 8.37 -5.45 -3.05
C PHE A 449 8.75 -6.47 -4.12
N GLU A 450 9.97 -6.37 -4.63
CA GLU A 450 10.53 -7.26 -5.64
C GLU A 450 10.76 -8.67 -5.07
N ASP A 451 11.19 -8.80 -3.80
CA ASP A 451 11.31 -10.10 -3.12
C ASP A 451 9.94 -10.75 -2.87
N LEU A 452 8.89 -9.96 -2.67
CA LEU A 452 7.52 -10.46 -2.55
C LEU A 452 6.96 -11.00 -3.88
N LEU A 453 7.57 -10.65 -5.02
CA LEU A 453 7.25 -11.21 -6.34
C LEU A 453 8.09 -12.47 -6.62
N PHE A 454 9.41 -12.38 -6.47
CA PHE A 454 10.35 -13.42 -6.93
C PHE A 454 10.68 -14.49 -5.87
N TYR A 455 10.60 -14.15 -4.59
CA TYR A 455 10.85 -15.05 -3.45
C TYR A 455 9.62 -15.14 -2.53
N GLY A 456 8.42 -14.84 -3.06
CA GLY A 456 7.22 -14.52 -2.28
C GLY A 456 6.83 -15.54 -1.21
N LYS A 457 7.03 -16.84 -1.48
CA LYS A 457 6.81 -17.92 -0.50
C LYS A 457 7.76 -17.81 0.69
N GLU A 458 9.06 -17.95 0.43
CA GLU A 458 10.12 -17.94 1.45
C GLU A 458 10.07 -16.66 2.30
N VAL A 459 9.86 -15.53 1.63
CA VAL A 459 9.67 -14.23 2.29
C VAL A 459 8.47 -14.27 3.23
N THR A 460 7.28 -14.64 2.74
CA THR A 460 6.05 -14.65 3.57
C THR A 460 6.16 -15.64 4.74
N GLU A 461 6.82 -16.78 4.55
CA GLU A 461 7.10 -17.75 5.61
C GLU A 461 8.00 -17.15 6.70
N LYS A 462 9.11 -16.50 6.32
CA LYS A 462 10.00 -15.77 7.25
C LYS A 462 9.30 -14.61 7.96
N LEU A 463 8.47 -13.82 7.26
CA LEU A 463 7.66 -12.76 7.88
C LEU A 463 6.67 -13.34 8.91
N CYS A 464 6.03 -14.47 8.58
CA CYS A 464 5.05 -15.13 9.44
C CYS A 464 5.68 -15.70 10.72
N GLU A 465 6.79 -16.43 10.58
CA GLU A 465 7.51 -16.99 11.72
C GLU A 465 8.03 -15.89 12.66
N CYS A 466 8.50 -14.77 12.09
CA CYS A 466 9.02 -13.64 12.86
C CYS A 466 8.03 -13.07 13.88
N GLY A 467 6.76 -12.90 13.49
CA GLY A 467 5.69 -12.48 14.42
C GLY A 467 5.17 -13.60 15.33
N GLY A 468 5.68 -14.82 15.18
CA GLY A 468 5.15 -16.01 15.84
C GLY A 468 3.76 -16.39 15.32
N GLY A 469 3.55 -16.24 14.01
CA GLY A 469 2.48 -16.91 13.28
C GLY A 469 2.97 -18.20 12.64
N VAL A 470 2.04 -18.94 12.03
CA VAL A 470 2.30 -20.17 11.26
C VAL A 470 1.70 -20.07 9.85
N PRO A 471 2.26 -20.79 8.86
CA PRO A 471 1.59 -21.02 7.57
C PRO A 471 0.18 -21.60 7.78
N ARG A 472 -0.79 -21.15 6.97
CA ARG A 472 -2.19 -21.51 7.15
C ARG A 472 -2.47 -23.00 6.85
N PRO A 473 -2.90 -23.79 7.85
CA PRO A 473 -3.16 -25.22 7.69
C PRO A 473 -4.53 -25.52 7.05
N ASP A 474 -5.39 -24.52 6.88
CA ASP A 474 -6.70 -24.64 6.22
C ASP A 474 -6.61 -24.50 4.68
N ARG A 475 -5.42 -24.77 4.12
CA ARG A 475 -5.16 -24.83 2.68
C ARG A 475 -4.92 -26.28 2.25
N PRO A 476 -5.53 -26.76 1.16
CA PRO A 476 -5.18 -28.06 0.59
C PRO A 476 -3.67 -28.15 0.37
N ASN A 477 -3.07 -29.22 0.91
CA ASN A 477 -1.63 -29.49 0.85
C ASN A 477 -0.73 -28.37 1.40
N ASN A 478 -1.23 -27.50 2.29
CA ASN A 478 -0.53 -26.31 2.81
C ASN A 478 0.06 -25.40 1.71
N ARG A 479 -0.55 -25.39 0.52
CA ARG A 479 0.01 -24.70 -0.66
C ARG A 479 0.05 -23.18 -0.45
N PHE A 480 1.19 -22.57 -0.77
CA PHE A 480 1.35 -21.13 -0.82
C PHE A 480 0.48 -20.50 -1.92
N VAL A 481 -0.15 -19.37 -1.62
CA VAL A 481 -1.08 -18.67 -2.52
C VAL A 481 -0.48 -17.31 -2.91
N HIS A 482 0.02 -17.24 -4.14
CA HIS A 482 0.41 -15.98 -4.78
C HIS A 482 -0.79 -15.05 -5.04
N ILE A 483 -0.53 -13.78 -5.33
CA ILE A 483 -1.56 -12.81 -5.71
C ILE A 483 -1.52 -12.62 -7.23
N SER A 484 -2.15 -13.55 -7.95
CA SER A 484 -2.24 -13.54 -9.42
C SER A 484 -2.93 -12.29 -9.96
N GLU A 485 -4.08 -11.92 -9.39
CA GLU A 485 -4.78 -10.66 -9.66
C GLU A 485 -4.06 -9.42 -9.10
N SER A 486 -4.47 -8.23 -9.53
CA SER A 486 -4.04 -6.97 -8.92
C SER A 486 -4.50 -6.84 -7.45
N ALA A 487 -3.56 -6.79 -6.51
CA ALA A 487 -3.78 -6.49 -5.09
C ALA A 487 -4.41 -5.10 -4.79
N LYS A 488 -4.70 -4.28 -5.81
CA LYS A 488 -5.63 -3.13 -5.71
C LYS A 488 -7.07 -3.62 -6.00
N LEU A 489 -7.70 -4.23 -5.00
CA LEU A 489 -9.10 -4.65 -5.04
C LEU A 489 -10.07 -3.46 -4.85
N GLY A 490 -11.31 -3.62 -5.32
CA GLY A 490 -12.41 -2.65 -5.15
C GLY A 490 -12.49 -1.54 -6.22
N THR A 491 -13.65 -0.87 -6.27
CA THR A 491 -13.97 0.18 -7.27
C THR A 491 -13.28 1.52 -7.01
N ARG A 492 -12.63 1.70 -5.86
CA ARG A 492 -11.78 2.86 -5.53
C ARG A 492 -10.30 2.63 -5.87
N ALA A 493 -9.96 1.56 -6.58
CA ALA A 493 -8.64 1.39 -7.17
C ALA A 493 -8.43 2.46 -8.26
N HIS A 494 -7.68 3.51 -7.94
CA HIS A 494 -7.34 4.56 -8.89
C HIS A 494 -6.48 4.00 -10.03
N GLY A 495 -6.95 4.15 -11.28
CA GLY A 495 -6.29 3.70 -12.50
C GLY A 495 -7.00 2.54 -13.21
N ASN A 496 -7.26 2.68 -14.51
CA ASN A 496 -7.86 1.62 -15.33
C ASN A 496 -6.89 0.46 -15.58
N GLN A 497 -5.58 0.72 -15.52
CA GLN A 497 -4.52 -0.29 -15.68
C GLN A 497 -4.23 -0.98 -14.34
N LYS A 498 -4.79 -2.17 -14.16
CA LYS A 498 -4.44 -3.09 -13.07
C LYS A 498 -3.28 -3.98 -13.49
N THR A 499 -2.14 -3.88 -12.81
CA THR A 499 -1.01 -4.81 -12.99
C THR A 499 -1.30 -6.10 -12.21
N ASN A 500 -1.44 -7.22 -12.93
CA ASN A 500 -1.49 -8.58 -12.38
C ASN A 500 -0.06 -9.11 -12.09
N LEU A 501 0.07 -10.33 -11.56
CA LEU A 501 1.38 -10.92 -11.24
C LEU A 501 2.29 -11.02 -12.46
N LEU A 502 1.78 -11.52 -13.59
CA LEU A 502 2.52 -11.63 -14.85
C LEU A 502 3.07 -10.28 -15.31
N GLY A 503 2.21 -9.25 -15.39
CA GLY A 503 2.62 -7.89 -15.74
C GLY A 503 3.51 -7.21 -14.68
N ALA A 504 3.56 -7.71 -13.45
CA ALA A 504 4.54 -7.30 -12.45
C ALA A 504 5.90 -7.96 -12.72
N ILE A 505 5.94 -9.30 -12.87
CA ILE A 505 7.15 -10.07 -13.19
C ILE A 505 7.87 -9.49 -14.43
N ILE A 506 7.12 -9.26 -15.52
CA ILE A 506 7.65 -8.62 -16.74
C ILE A 506 8.21 -7.21 -16.44
N LYS A 507 7.47 -6.39 -15.67
CA LYS A 507 7.86 -5.00 -15.40
C LYS A 507 9.06 -4.85 -14.46
N TYR A 508 9.24 -5.74 -13.49
CA TYR A 508 10.26 -5.60 -12.45
C TYR A 508 11.49 -6.47 -12.68
N GLY A 509 11.44 -7.48 -13.54
CA GLY A 509 12.60 -8.30 -13.92
C GLY A 509 13.48 -7.69 -15.03
N LYS A 510 13.18 -6.47 -15.51
CA LYS A 510 13.90 -5.78 -16.60
C LYS A 510 14.13 -4.30 -16.26
N LEU A 511 15.20 -3.71 -16.80
CA LEU A 511 15.60 -2.32 -16.55
C LEU A 511 14.84 -1.29 -17.39
N ASP A 512 14.24 -1.74 -18.49
CA ASP A 512 13.73 -0.99 -19.66
C ASP A 512 12.70 0.12 -19.33
N HIS A 513 12.23 0.19 -18.08
CA HIS A 513 11.23 1.14 -17.60
C HIS A 513 11.66 1.88 -16.33
N ARG A 514 12.93 1.77 -15.92
CA ARG A 514 13.49 2.36 -14.71
C ARG A 514 13.68 3.88 -14.83
N LEU A 515 14.21 4.32 -15.98
CA LEU A 515 14.63 5.71 -16.25
C LEU A 515 13.73 6.45 -17.25
N LYS A 516 12.59 5.86 -17.61
CA LYS A 516 11.67 6.45 -18.59
C LYS A 516 11.33 7.91 -18.25
N ASN A 517 11.56 8.82 -19.18
CA ASN A 517 11.22 10.25 -19.04
C ASN A 517 11.97 10.97 -17.91
N MET A 518 13.10 10.41 -17.45
CA MET A 518 14.10 11.08 -16.61
C MET A 518 15.12 11.81 -17.48
N THR A 519 15.56 12.99 -17.08
CA THR A 519 16.72 13.67 -17.68
C THR A 519 18.04 13.14 -17.09
N ASP A 520 19.17 13.33 -17.77
CA ASP A 520 20.49 13.04 -17.19
C ASP A 520 20.74 13.86 -15.90
N SER A 521 20.14 15.05 -15.82
CA SER A 521 20.08 15.88 -14.60
C SER A 521 19.25 15.23 -13.49
N ASP A 522 18.10 14.62 -13.78
CA ASP A 522 17.35 13.82 -12.81
C ASP A 522 18.13 12.60 -12.34
N ILE A 523 18.84 11.91 -13.24
CA ILE A 523 19.61 10.70 -12.92
C ILE A 523 20.79 11.07 -12.00
N GLN A 524 21.50 12.16 -12.29
CA GLN A 524 22.57 12.69 -11.44
C GLN A 524 22.04 13.17 -10.08
N ALA A 525 20.91 13.89 -10.04
CA ALA A 525 20.29 14.32 -8.79
C ALA A 525 19.72 13.14 -7.99
N ALA A 526 19.18 12.10 -8.65
CA ALA A 526 18.77 10.86 -7.99
C ALA A 526 19.97 10.15 -7.33
N ARG A 527 21.11 10.02 -8.03
CA ARG A 527 22.37 9.52 -7.45
C ARG A 527 22.85 10.34 -6.25
N LYS A 528 22.56 11.65 -6.20
CA LYS A 528 22.98 12.56 -5.12
C LYS A 528 22.01 12.62 -3.93
N TYR A 529 20.72 12.33 -4.12
CA TYR A 529 19.67 12.53 -3.12
C TYR A 529 18.94 11.26 -2.68
N PHE A 530 19.17 10.13 -3.34
CA PHE A 530 19.09 8.84 -2.64
C PHE A 530 20.27 8.72 -1.66
N ASP A 531 20.09 7.93 -0.62
CA ASP A 531 21.09 7.72 0.42
C ASP A 531 21.82 6.39 0.18
N ASP A 532 23.15 6.44 0.03
CA ASP A 532 23.99 5.29 -0.28
C ASP A 532 23.89 4.15 0.76
N GLU A 533 23.68 4.48 2.04
CA GLU A 533 23.53 3.47 3.10
C GLU A 533 22.17 2.78 2.98
N VAL A 534 21.08 3.53 2.77
CA VAL A 534 19.75 2.94 2.51
C VAL A 534 19.76 2.09 1.25
N MET A 535 20.36 2.59 0.15
CA MET A 535 20.54 1.84 -1.10
C MET A 535 21.29 0.52 -0.86
N THR A 536 22.41 0.58 -0.12
CA THR A 536 23.25 -0.59 0.18
C THR A 536 22.55 -1.61 1.08
N ILE A 537 21.85 -1.16 2.14
CA ILE A 537 21.12 -2.03 3.08
C ILE A 537 20.09 -2.90 2.34
N PHE A 538 19.35 -2.30 1.40
CA PHE A 538 18.35 -3.03 0.61
C PHE A 538 18.91 -3.67 -0.66
N GLY A 539 20.21 -3.54 -0.94
CA GLY A 539 20.83 -4.12 -2.13
C GLY A 539 20.23 -3.58 -3.43
N TYR A 540 20.03 -2.26 -3.49
CA TYR A 540 19.72 -1.55 -4.73
C TYR A 540 20.97 -0.82 -5.22
N HIS A 541 21.16 -0.76 -6.53
CA HIS A 541 22.30 -0.10 -7.16
C HIS A 541 21.83 1.06 -8.05
N HIS A 542 22.60 2.14 -8.10
CA HIS A 542 22.34 3.19 -9.08
C HIS A 542 22.47 2.65 -10.51
N PRO A 543 21.72 3.20 -11.49
CA PRO A 543 21.95 2.91 -12.90
C PRO A 543 23.38 3.33 -13.29
N GLU A 544 23.94 2.72 -14.32
CA GLU A 544 25.25 3.09 -14.87
C GLU A 544 25.16 4.33 -15.78
N ALA A 545 26.31 4.85 -16.24
CA ALA A 545 26.36 6.02 -17.09
C ALA A 545 26.15 5.60 -18.56
N GLY A 546 24.94 5.77 -19.07
CA GLY A 546 24.52 5.30 -20.40
C GLY A 546 23.23 4.47 -20.42
N ASP A 547 22.60 4.25 -19.27
CA ASP A 547 21.32 3.52 -19.12
C ASP A 547 20.08 4.32 -19.59
N SER A 548 20.24 5.59 -20.02
CA SER A 548 19.19 6.58 -20.32
C SER A 548 18.45 6.34 -21.64
#